data_AF-A0AAD8XVU1-F1
#
_entry.id   AF-A0AAD8XVU1-F1
#
_cell.length_a   1.000
_cell.length_b   1.000
_cell.length_c   1.000
_cell.angle_alpha   90.00
_cell.angle_beta   90.00
_cell.angle_gamma   90.00
#
_symmetry.space_group_name_H-M   'P 1'
#
loop_
_entity.id
_entity.type
_entity.pdbx_description
1 polymer ?
#
loop_
_entity_poly.entity_id
_entity_poly.type
_entity_poly.pdbx_seq_one_letter_code
_entity_poly.pdbx_strand_id
1 'polypeptide(L)'
;MTLASIAASVAKRAPRYGYHRSSVGTKKKLLNGAHYNPKMNGERTHIGPRGVPPISICVKDMDDNTLLTFGALNDHSAREEILKRHIMDTDDCSYETACDMFNTIAARNMKGYYMVTLPYKIGISSAIFAGVVAFPLVFHLPTIEWFNEWAVTCDIPEARELETPLEVSIWAWNWMEPPLGTISFALLCSQYARSQMNNLGVRPYTRWIKSRRGHALAEAFPMYDEKILAAYSETADLQDWQIKWLEKRRNRK
;
A
#
# COMPACT_ATOMS: atom_id res chain seq x y z
N MET A 1 -24.85 20.00 -25.54
CA MET A 1 -23.99 18.80 -25.49
C MET A 1 -23.86 18.40 -24.03
N THR A 2 -24.57 17.37 -23.58
CA THR A 2 -24.75 17.05 -22.15
C THR A 2 -23.59 16.23 -21.60
N LEU A 3 -23.25 16.38 -20.31
CA LEU A 3 -22.20 15.60 -19.62
C LEU A 3 -22.34 14.08 -19.80
N ALA A 4 -23.58 13.58 -19.96
CA ALA A 4 -23.87 12.19 -20.28
C ALA A 4 -23.27 11.72 -21.63
N SER A 5 -23.19 12.61 -22.63
CA SER A 5 -22.63 12.29 -23.95
C SER A 5 -21.10 12.20 -23.94
N ILE A 6 -20.44 12.88 -23.01
CA ILE A 6 -18.97 12.83 -22.87
C ILE A 6 -18.57 11.55 -22.13
N ALA A 7 -19.30 11.17 -21.07
CA ALA A 7 -19.07 9.92 -20.34
C ALA A 7 -19.23 8.67 -21.23
N ALA A 8 -20.25 8.65 -22.10
CA ALA A 8 -20.48 7.55 -23.03
C ALA A 8 -19.39 7.43 -24.12
N SER A 9 -18.74 8.53 -24.49
CA SER A 9 -17.67 8.54 -25.49
C SER A 9 -16.34 8.04 -24.90
N VAL A 10 -16.07 8.36 -23.63
CA VAL A 10 -14.84 7.91 -22.93
C VAL A 10 -14.88 6.41 -22.62
N ALA A 11 -16.07 5.85 -22.31
CA ALA A 11 -16.21 4.41 -22.03
C ALA A 11 -15.91 3.50 -23.24
N LYS A 12 -16.01 4.01 -24.48
CA LYS A 12 -15.75 3.23 -25.71
C LYS A 12 -14.28 3.17 -26.13
N ARG A 13 -13.36 3.89 -25.47
CA ARG A 13 -11.93 3.96 -25.85
C ARG A 13 -10.95 3.37 -24.83
N ALA A 14 -11.43 2.73 -23.75
CA ALA A 14 -10.52 2.03 -22.84
C ALA A 14 -10.03 0.72 -23.49
N PRO A 15 -8.72 0.54 -23.76
CA PRO A 15 -8.19 -0.75 -24.17
C PRO A 15 -8.46 -1.78 -23.07
N ARG A 16 -9.08 -2.91 -23.43
CA ARG A 16 -9.26 -4.06 -22.54
C ARG A 16 -7.88 -4.65 -22.26
N TYR A 17 -7.19 -4.17 -21.24
CA TYR A 17 -6.06 -4.89 -20.66
C TYR A 17 -6.60 -6.13 -19.97
N GLY A 18 -6.64 -7.24 -20.71
CA GLY A 18 -6.90 -8.56 -20.17
C GLY A 18 -5.79 -8.93 -19.19
N TYR A 19 -6.05 -8.76 -17.90
CA TYR A 19 -5.21 -9.34 -16.86
C TYR A 19 -5.38 -10.86 -16.94
N HIS A 20 -4.43 -11.53 -17.58
CA HIS A 20 -4.33 -12.98 -17.56
C HIS A 20 -3.99 -13.39 -16.12
N ARG A 21 -5.02 -13.70 -15.33
CA ARG A 21 -4.89 -14.20 -13.97
C ARG A 21 -4.43 -15.65 -14.08
N SER A 22 -3.11 -15.88 -14.08
CA SER A 22 -2.55 -17.23 -13.96
C SER A 22 -3.04 -17.85 -12.65
N SER A 23 -4.03 -18.72 -12.74
CA SER A 23 -4.50 -19.53 -11.62
C SER A 23 -3.42 -20.55 -11.29
N VAL A 24 -2.54 -20.19 -10.34
CA VAL A 24 -1.65 -21.17 -9.70
C VAL A 24 -2.55 -22.07 -8.85
N GLY A 25 -2.92 -23.22 -9.43
CA GLY A 25 -3.68 -24.25 -8.76
C GLY A 25 -2.83 -24.90 -7.67
N THR A 26 -3.10 -24.55 -6.41
CA THR A 26 -2.49 -25.18 -5.25
C THR A 26 -3.01 -26.61 -5.09
N LYS A 27 -2.38 -27.57 -5.76
CA LYS A 27 -2.55 -28.99 -5.43
C LYS A 27 -1.90 -29.26 -4.07
N LYS A 28 -2.70 -29.22 -3.00
CA LYS A 28 -2.35 -29.83 -1.71
C LYS A 28 -2.26 -31.34 -1.90
N LYS A 29 -1.05 -31.86 -2.13
CA LYS A 29 -0.74 -33.28 -2.00
C LYS A 29 -0.58 -33.58 -0.51
N LEU A 30 -1.50 -34.38 0.02
CA LEU A 30 -1.41 -35.03 1.32
C LEU A 30 -0.14 -35.88 1.37
N LEU A 31 0.81 -35.52 2.21
CA LEU A 31 1.90 -36.41 2.63
C LEU A 31 1.57 -36.90 4.04
N ASN A 32 1.15 -38.16 4.07
CA ASN A 32 0.95 -38.96 5.26
C ASN A 32 2.29 -39.23 5.96
N GLY A 33 2.26 -39.08 7.29
CA GLY A 33 2.90 -39.94 8.28
C GLY A 33 4.32 -40.44 8.03
N ALA A 34 5.28 -39.80 8.69
CA ALA A 34 6.47 -40.49 9.20
C ALA A 34 6.64 -40.12 10.68
N HIS A 35 6.48 -41.12 11.54
CA HIS A 35 6.78 -41.08 12.96
C HIS A 35 8.24 -40.68 13.18
N TYR A 36 8.47 -39.52 13.80
CA TYR A 36 9.79 -39.12 14.27
C TYR A 36 10.00 -39.65 15.70
N ASN A 37 11.00 -40.51 15.86
CA ASN A 37 11.42 -41.12 17.12
C ASN A 37 12.68 -40.41 17.64
N PRO A 38 12.64 -39.71 18.80
CA PRO A 38 13.79 -39.00 19.32
C PRO A 38 14.53 -39.88 20.34
N LYS A 39 15.49 -40.68 19.88
CA LYS A 39 16.56 -41.22 20.74
C LYS A 39 17.87 -41.22 19.98
N MET A 40 18.69 -40.20 20.19
CA MET A 40 20.14 -40.29 20.10
C MET A 40 20.75 -39.25 21.02
N ASN A 41 21.22 -39.72 22.18
CA ASN A 41 22.35 -39.13 22.90
C ASN A 41 23.57 -39.18 21.97
N GLY A 42 24.28 -38.07 21.86
CA GLY A 42 25.48 -37.96 21.05
C GLY A 42 26.06 -36.57 21.16
N GLU A 43 26.81 -36.38 22.25
CA GLU A 43 27.65 -35.24 22.56
C GLU A 43 28.62 -34.99 21.38
N ARG A 44 28.20 -34.14 20.43
CA ARG A 44 29.11 -33.54 19.44
C ARG A 44 29.43 -32.13 19.91
N THR A 45 30.66 -31.95 20.32
CA THR A 45 31.34 -30.66 20.39
C THR A 45 31.38 -30.04 18.98
N HIS A 46 30.28 -29.41 18.59
CA HIS A 46 30.22 -28.56 17.41
C HIS A 46 31.05 -27.31 17.71
N ILE A 47 32.33 -27.37 17.35
CA ILE A 47 33.11 -26.16 17.04
C ILE A 47 32.46 -25.62 15.76
N GLY A 48 31.45 -24.77 15.93
CA GLY A 48 30.73 -24.16 14.82
C GLY A 48 31.72 -23.44 13.91
N PRO A 49 31.63 -23.60 12.58
CA PRO A 49 32.44 -22.80 11.67
C PRO A 49 32.22 -21.33 12.02
N ARG A 50 33.32 -20.61 12.24
CA ARG A 50 33.33 -19.18 12.52
C ARG A 50 32.41 -18.52 11.50
N GLY A 51 31.40 -17.81 11.98
CA GLY A 51 30.36 -17.20 11.15
C GLY A 51 31.02 -16.44 10.01
N VAL A 52 30.92 -16.99 8.80
CA VAL A 52 31.23 -16.24 7.60
C VAL A 52 30.26 -15.07 7.62
N PRO A 53 30.75 -13.82 7.66
CA PRO A 53 29.86 -12.67 7.65
C PRO A 53 28.95 -12.83 6.42
N PRO A 54 27.65 -12.51 6.52
CA PRO A 54 26.76 -12.59 5.38
C PRO A 54 27.38 -11.77 4.26
N ILE A 55 27.87 -12.47 3.23
CA ILE A 55 28.39 -11.83 2.04
C ILE A 55 27.16 -11.20 1.40
N SER A 56 27.06 -9.88 1.53
CA SER A 56 26.12 -9.10 0.72
C SER A 56 26.63 -9.19 -0.70
N ILE A 57 26.28 -10.27 -1.40
CA ILE A 57 26.64 -10.45 -2.81
C ILE A 57 25.99 -9.30 -3.57
N CYS A 58 26.82 -8.46 -4.17
CA CYS A 58 26.33 -7.41 -5.04
C CYS A 58 25.57 -8.08 -6.18
N VAL A 59 24.37 -7.60 -6.49
CA VAL A 59 23.53 -8.14 -7.57
C VAL A 59 24.30 -8.21 -8.91
N LYS A 60 25.26 -7.29 -9.10
CA LYS A 60 26.15 -7.24 -10.27
C LYS A 60 27.03 -8.49 -10.44
N ASP A 61 27.39 -9.16 -9.34
CA ASP A 61 28.29 -10.32 -9.34
C ASP A 61 27.54 -11.66 -9.41
N MET A 62 26.21 -11.63 -9.48
CA MET A 62 25.39 -12.85 -9.53
C MET A 62 25.45 -13.51 -10.91
N ASP A 63 25.33 -14.84 -10.94
CA ASP A 63 25.16 -15.59 -12.19
C ASP A 63 23.79 -15.32 -12.83
N ASP A 64 23.70 -15.50 -14.15
CA ASP A 64 22.47 -15.19 -14.90
C ASP A 64 21.27 -16.02 -14.44
N ASN A 65 21.46 -17.28 -14.04
CA ASN A 65 20.36 -18.12 -13.56
C ASN A 65 19.80 -17.62 -12.22
N THR A 66 20.68 -17.18 -11.32
CA THR A 66 20.29 -16.57 -10.05
C THR A 66 19.56 -15.25 -10.27
N LEU A 67 20.05 -14.39 -11.18
CA LEU A 67 19.37 -13.15 -11.54
C LEU A 67 17.98 -13.42 -12.12
N LEU A 68 17.86 -14.35 -13.06
CA LEU A 68 16.57 -14.74 -13.65
C LEU A 68 15.60 -15.27 -12.59
N THR A 69 16.11 -16.03 -11.61
CA THR A 69 15.31 -16.52 -10.49
C THR A 69 14.81 -15.35 -9.62
N PHE A 70 15.67 -14.41 -9.23
CA PHE A 70 15.25 -13.23 -8.47
C PHE A 70 14.32 -12.31 -9.28
N GLY A 71 14.56 -12.15 -10.57
CA GLY A 71 13.69 -11.44 -11.50
C GLY A 71 12.31 -12.08 -11.61
N ALA A 72 12.22 -13.41 -11.57
CA ALA A 72 10.96 -14.16 -11.51
C ALA A 72 10.24 -13.97 -10.17
N LEU A 73 10.98 -13.79 -9.07
CA LEU A 73 10.46 -13.44 -7.74
C LEU A 73 10.03 -11.96 -7.60
N ASN A 74 10.06 -11.20 -8.69
CA ASN A 74 9.76 -9.76 -8.74
C ASN A 74 10.74 -8.90 -7.93
N ASP A 75 11.99 -9.33 -7.76
CA ASP A 75 13.04 -8.46 -7.25
C ASP A 75 13.36 -7.38 -8.31
N HIS A 76 13.23 -6.11 -7.92
CA HIS A 76 13.41 -5.01 -8.86
C HIS A 76 14.88 -4.86 -9.27
N SER A 77 15.81 -4.96 -8.32
CA SER A 77 17.25 -4.80 -8.55
C SER A 77 17.78 -5.88 -9.49
N ALA A 78 17.30 -7.12 -9.37
CA ALA A 78 17.65 -8.19 -10.30
C ALA A 78 17.16 -7.90 -11.73
N ARG A 79 15.95 -7.35 -11.90
CA ARG A 79 15.42 -6.97 -13.22
C ARG A 79 16.17 -5.82 -13.85
N GLU A 80 16.62 -4.85 -13.05
CA GLU A 80 17.47 -3.76 -13.52
C GLU A 80 18.80 -4.31 -14.05
N GLU A 81 19.41 -5.26 -13.33
CA GLU A 81 20.66 -5.89 -13.73
C GLU A 81 20.52 -6.74 -15.01
N ILE A 82 19.46 -7.55 -15.11
CA ILE A 82 19.14 -8.30 -16.33
C ILE A 82 19.01 -7.36 -17.53
N LEU A 83 18.33 -6.21 -17.35
CA LEU A 83 18.17 -5.23 -18.43
C LEU A 83 19.51 -4.61 -18.84
N LYS A 84 20.40 -4.29 -17.89
CA LYS A 84 21.74 -3.77 -18.20
C LYS A 84 22.58 -4.79 -18.97
N ARG A 85 22.60 -6.06 -18.53
CA ARG A 85 23.29 -7.15 -19.25
C ARG A 85 22.74 -7.34 -20.65
N HIS A 86 21.43 -7.24 -20.82
CA HIS A 86 20.79 -7.31 -22.13
C HIS A 86 21.17 -6.13 -23.05
N ILE A 87 21.31 -4.91 -22.51
CA ILE A 87 21.82 -3.75 -23.26
C ILE A 87 23.27 -3.98 -23.68
N MET A 88 24.12 -4.51 -22.80
CA MET A 88 25.52 -4.82 -23.14
C MET A 88 25.61 -5.83 -24.30
N ASP A 89 24.81 -6.90 -24.24
CA ASP A 89 24.78 -7.96 -25.26
C ASP A 89 24.21 -7.46 -26.59
N THR A 90 23.17 -6.62 -26.56
CA THR A 90 22.49 -6.11 -27.76
C THR A 90 23.27 -5.00 -28.46
N ASP A 91 23.85 -4.07 -27.69
CA ASP A 91 24.51 -2.87 -28.21
C ASP A 91 26.05 -3.01 -28.27
N ASP A 92 26.60 -4.16 -27.87
CA ASP A 92 28.05 -4.46 -27.78
C ASP A 92 28.84 -3.34 -27.09
N CYS A 93 28.40 -2.95 -25.89
CA CYS A 93 28.94 -1.80 -25.15
C CYS A 93 29.43 -2.17 -23.74
N SER A 94 30.21 -1.27 -23.13
CA SER A 94 30.70 -1.45 -21.76
C SER A 94 29.58 -1.34 -20.73
N TYR A 95 29.80 -1.91 -19.55
CA TYR A 95 28.82 -1.89 -18.45
C TYR A 95 28.46 -0.46 -18.00
N GLU A 96 29.42 0.47 -18.02
CA GLU A 96 29.20 1.88 -17.70
C GLU A 96 28.24 2.52 -18.71
N THR A 97 28.47 2.30 -20.01
CA THR A 97 27.59 2.78 -21.07
C THR A 97 26.18 2.16 -20.94
N ALA A 98 26.09 0.88 -20.62
CA ALA A 98 24.81 0.22 -20.37
C ALA A 98 24.06 0.81 -19.16
N CYS A 99 24.77 1.22 -18.10
CA CYS A 99 24.16 1.93 -16.96
C CYS A 99 23.59 3.29 -17.36
N ASP A 100 24.31 4.06 -18.17
CA ASP A 100 23.84 5.36 -18.65
C ASP A 100 22.61 5.22 -19.56
N MET A 101 22.62 4.21 -20.42
CA MET A 101 21.46 3.86 -21.26
C MET A 101 20.27 3.41 -20.38
N PHE A 102 20.50 2.54 -19.40
CA PHE A 102 19.49 2.12 -18.44
C PHE A 102 18.87 3.33 -17.70
N ASN A 103 19.70 4.26 -17.21
CA ASN A 103 19.22 5.48 -16.55
C ASN A 103 18.37 6.34 -17.49
N THR A 104 18.74 6.40 -18.77
CA THR A 104 17.94 7.09 -19.80
C THR A 104 16.60 6.41 -20.04
N ILE A 105 16.57 5.07 -20.09
CA ILE A 105 15.34 4.27 -20.21
C ILE A 105 14.47 4.45 -18.96
N ALA A 106 15.04 4.35 -17.76
CA ALA A 106 14.35 4.55 -16.50
C ALA A 106 13.76 5.96 -16.38
N ALA A 107 14.53 6.99 -16.73
CA ALA A 107 14.05 8.36 -16.77
C ALA A 107 12.90 8.54 -17.78
N ARG A 108 12.98 7.91 -18.96
CA ARG A 108 11.89 7.91 -19.95
C ARG A 108 10.66 7.13 -19.47
N ASN A 109 10.82 6.01 -18.77
CA ASN A 109 9.72 5.25 -18.18
C ASN A 109 8.98 6.06 -17.11
N MET A 110 9.69 6.93 -16.39
CA MET A 110 9.09 7.86 -15.43
C MET A 110 8.40 9.06 -16.09
N LYS A 111 8.76 9.41 -17.34
CA LYS A 111 8.08 10.49 -18.09
C LYS A 111 6.65 10.06 -18.42
N GLY A 112 5.67 10.79 -17.88
CA GLY A 112 4.24 10.47 -18.02
C GLY A 112 3.62 9.82 -16.78
N TYR A 113 4.43 9.31 -15.85
CA TYR A 113 3.94 8.77 -14.58
C TYR A 113 3.13 9.82 -13.80
N TYR A 114 3.55 11.09 -13.88
CA TYR A 114 2.82 12.19 -13.27
C TYR A 114 1.38 12.33 -13.83
N MET A 115 1.22 12.26 -15.16
CA MET A 115 -0.10 12.37 -15.79
C MET A 115 -1.01 11.19 -15.44
N VAL A 116 -0.45 9.99 -15.32
CA VAL A 116 -1.21 8.80 -14.92
C VAL A 116 -1.64 8.86 -13.45
N THR A 117 -0.79 9.41 -12.56
CA THR A 117 -1.08 9.48 -11.12
C THR A 117 -1.90 10.70 -10.70
N LEU A 118 -1.97 11.74 -11.55
CA LEU A 118 -2.70 12.97 -11.29
C LEU A 118 -4.18 12.76 -10.87
N PRO A 119 -5.01 11.98 -11.59
CA PRO A 119 -6.41 11.78 -11.20
C PRO A 119 -6.57 11.10 -9.84
N TYR A 120 -5.66 10.18 -9.48
CA TYR A 120 -5.65 9.56 -8.15
C TYR A 120 -5.34 10.57 -7.06
N LYS A 121 -4.34 11.45 -7.27
CA LYS A 121 -3.99 12.50 -6.32
C LYS A 121 -5.13 13.50 -6.14
N ILE A 122 -5.75 13.94 -7.24
CA ILE A 122 -6.93 14.80 -7.20
C ILE A 122 -8.05 14.11 -6.42
N GLY A 123 -8.34 12.85 -6.70
CA GLY A 123 -9.38 12.08 -6.01
C GLY A 123 -9.13 11.91 -4.51
N ILE A 124 -7.88 11.62 -4.10
CA ILE A 124 -7.50 11.53 -2.68
C ILE A 124 -7.69 12.88 -2.01
N SER A 125 -7.14 13.95 -2.58
CA SER A 125 -7.22 15.30 -2.01
C SER A 125 -8.65 15.79 -1.93
N SER A 126 -9.46 15.58 -2.98
CA SER A 126 -10.87 16.00 -3.00
C SER A 126 -11.70 15.26 -1.97
N ALA A 127 -11.47 13.95 -1.77
CA ALA A 127 -12.21 13.17 -0.79
C ALA A 127 -11.84 13.55 0.65
N ILE A 128 -10.56 13.74 0.95
CA ILE A 128 -10.13 14.23 2.28
C ILE A 128 -10.71 15.61 2.55
N PHE A 129 -10.61 16.52 1.57
CA PHE A 129 -11.16 17.87 1.68
C PHE A 129 -12.67 17.83 1.90
N ALA A 130 -13.42 17.08 1.09
CA ALA A 130 -14.87 16.94 1.24
C ALA A 130 -15.25 16.35 2.60
N GLY A 131 -14.54 15.32 3.07
CA GLY A 131 -14.79 14.72 4.38
C GLY A 131 -14.54 15.69 5.54
N VAL A 132 -13.52 16.55 5.45
CA VAL A 132 -13.21 17.56 6.49
C VAL A 132 -14.20 18.72 6.44
N VAL A 133 -14.51 19.24 5.25
CA VAL A 133 -15.42 20.38 5.04
C VAL A 133 -16.88 20.05 5.39
N ALA A 134 -17.26 18.77 5.31
CA ALA A 134 -18.60 18.33 5.71
C ALA A 134 -18.92 18.59 7.20
N PHE A 135 -17.92 18.64 8.09
CA PHE A 135 -18.15 18.91 9.51
C PHE A 135 -18.58 20.36 9.81
N PRO A 136 -17.83 21.41 9.41
CA PRO A 136 -18.28 22.79 9.62
C PRO A 136 -19.57 23.11 8.87
N LEU A 137 -19.82 22.48 7.71
CA LEU A 137 -21.10 22.62 7.01
C LEU A 137 -22.32 22.10 7.77
N VAL A 138 -22.16 21.35 8.87
CA VAL A 138 -23.28 20.82 9.68
C VAL A 138 -23.24 21.29 11.14
N PHE A 139 -22.09 21.68 11.66
CA PHE A 139 -21.94 22.05 13.08
C PHE A 139 -21.49 23.49 13.34
N HIS A 140 -21.21 24.29 12.30
CA HIS A 140 -20.72 25.67 12.45
C HIS A 140 -21.71 26.67 11.86
N LEU A 141 -22.38 27.43 12.74
CA LEU A 141 -23.47 28.33 12.38
C LEU A 141 -23.10 29.32 11.25
N PRO A 142 -21.99 30.09 11.30
CA PRO A 142 -21.65 31.01 10.22
C PRO A 142 -21.45 30.33 8.86
N THR A 143 -20.96 29.09 8.85
CA THR A 143 -20.76 28.34 7.60
C THR A 143 -22.09 27.85 7.03
N ILE A 144 -23.02 27.46 7.90
CA ILE A 144 -24.37 27.02 7.51
C ILE A 144 -25.19 28.21 7.04
N GLU A 145 -25.15 29.36 7.72
CA GLU A 145 -25.81 30.59 7.29
C GLU A 145 -25.33 31.01 5.90
N TRP A 146 -24.01 31.06 5.70
CA TRP A 146 -23.41 31.35 4.38
C TRP A 146 -23.89 30.38 3.29
N PHE A 147 -23.91 29.07 3.58
CA PHE A 147 -24.36 28.07 2.62
C PHE A 147 -25.87 28.16 2.35
N ASN A 148 -26.65 28.48 3.39
CA ASN A 148 -28.09 28.67 3.32
C ASN A 148 -28.43 29.88 2.45
N GLU A 149 -27.78 31.03 2.67
CA GLU A 149 -27.93 32.23 1.82
C GLU A 149 -27.59 31.96 0.35
N TRP A 150 -26.57 31.14 0.10
CA TRP A 150 -26.09 30.88 -1.25
C TRP A 150 -26.90 29.82 -2.03
N ALA A 151 -27.34 28.74 -1.36
CA ALA A 151 -27.93 27.58 -2.04
C ALA A 151 -29.34 27.18 -1.62
N VAL A 152 -29.73 27.39 -0.35
CA VAL A 152 -30.93 26.73 0.22
C VAL A 152 -32.08 27.69 0.46
N THR A 153 -31.79 28.92 0.89
CA THR A 153 -32.76 29.99 1.13
C THR A 153 -33.84 29.64 2.16
N CYS A 154 -33.52 28.81 3.16
CA CYS A 154 -34.42 28.49 4.27
C CYS A 154 -34.45 29.62 5.31
N ASP A 155 -35.59 29.81 5.97
CA ASP A 155 -35.69 30.78 7.07
C ASP A 155 -34.76 30.40 8.23
N ILE A 156 -34.08 31.41 8.79
CA ILE A 156 -33.17 31.25 9.93
C ILE A 156 -34.02 31.33 11.20
N PRO A 157 -33.95 30.33 12.09
CA PRO A 157 -34.70 30.34 13.34
C PRO A 157 -34.19 31.44 14.29
N GLU A 158 -34.96 31.72 15.35
CA GLU A 158 -34.57 32.72 16.33
C GLU A 158 -33.24 32.35 17.01
N ALA A 159 -32.40 33.35 17.33
CA ALA A 159 -31.05 33.14 17.85
C ALA A 159 -30.98 32.25 19.12
N ARG A 160 -32.06 32.20 19.92
CA ARG A 160 -32.16 31.35 21.11
C ARG A 160 -32.20 29.85 20.80
N GLU A 161 -32.52 29.46 19.57
CA GLU A 161 -32.59 28.06 19.12
C GLU A 161 -31.30 27.62 18.42
N LEU A 162 -30.25 28.45 18.39
CA LEU A 162 -28.99 28.20 17.69
C LEU A 162 -27.77 28.30 18.62
N GLU A 163 -27.97 28.14 19.93
CA GLU A 163 -26.91 28.34 20.93
C GLU A 163 -25.89 27.20 20.94
N THR A 164 -26.32 25.98 20.63
CA THR A 164 -25.46 24.79 20.63
C THR A 164 -25.21 24.25 19.21
N PRO A 165 -24.02 23.66 18.94
CA PRO A 165 -23.76 23.00 17.66
C PRO A 165 -24.76 21.89 17.32
N LEU A 166 -25.38 21.28 18.33
CA LEU A 166 -26.40 20.26 18.13
C LEU A 166 -27.70 20.88 17.60
N GLU A 167 -28.17 21.97 18.18
CA GLU A 167 -29.37 22.69 17.71
C GLU A 167 -29.15 23.27 16.30
N VAL A 168 -27.98 23.86 16.07
CA VAL A 168 -27.55 24.30 14.73
C VAL A 168 -27.60 23.14 13.73
N SER A 169 -27.13 21.95 14.12
CA SER A 169 -27.19 20.77 13.26
C SER A 169 -28.63 20.29 13.02
N ILE A 170 -29.50 20.33 14.03
CA ILE A 170 -30.91 19.96 13.89
C ILE A 170 -31.61 20.89 12.89
N TRP A 171 -31.33 22.20 12.94
CA TRP A 171 -31.82 23.14 11.93
C TRP A 171 -31.28 22.80 10.54
N ALA A 172 -29.97 22.54 10.40
CA ALA A 172 -29.38 22.14 9.14
C ALA A 172 -29.99 20.83 8.59
N TRP A 173 -30.46 19.88 9.43
CA TRP A 173 -31.09 18.64 8.96
C TRP A 173 -32.44 18.81 8.31
N ASN A 174 -33.11 19.95 8.52
CA ASN A 174 -34.38 20.20 7.84
C ASN A 174 -34.18 20.22 6.31
N TRP A 175 -32.97 20.48 5.84
CA TRP A 175 -32.63 20.61 4.42
C TRP A 175 -31.30 19.95 4.01
N MET A 176 -30.46 19.49 4.95
CA MET A 176 -29.31 18.59 4.73
C MET A 176 -29.58 17.20 5.30
N GLU A 177 -28.83 16.18 4.86
CA GLU A 177 -28.91 14.86 5.48
C GLU A 177 -28.55 14.90 6.98
N PRO A 178 -29.07 13.97 7.81
CA PRO A 178 -28.75 13.88 9.24
C PRO A 178 -27.23 13.79 9.51
N PRO A 179 -26.70 14.06 10.74
CA PRO A 179 -25.26 14.02 11.02
C PRO A 179 -24.72 12.60 10.95
N LEU A 180 -25.58 11.61 11.15
CA LEU A 180 -25.24 10.22 10.90
C LEU A 180 -24.90 10.02 9.41
N GLY A 181 -25.54 10.76 8.52
CA GLY A 181 -25.17 10.93 7.12
C GLY A 181 -23.80 11.61 6.96
N THR A 182 -23.53 12.71 7.67
CA THR A 182 -22.22 13.39 7.64
C THR A 182 -21.07 12.49 8.06
N ILE A 183 -21.22 11.75 9.16
CA ILE A 183 -20.21 10.78 9.63
C ILE A 183 -20.04 9.66 8.59
N SER A 184 -21.15 9.11 8.06
CA SER A 184 -21.11 8.09 7.02
C SER A 184 -20.43 8.59 5.74
N PHE A 185 -20.67 9.84 5.35
CA PHE A 185 -20.04 10.51 4.21
C PHE A 185 -18.54 10.69 4.44
N ALA A 186 -18.12 11.17 5.62
CA ALA A 186 -16.71 11.30 5.97
C ALA A 186 -15.99 9.93 5.94
N LEU A 187 -16.64 8.87 6.44
CA LEU A 187 -16.13 7.50 6.35
C LEU A 187 -16.06 7.01 4.90
N LEU A 188 -17.06 7.30 4.07
CA LEU A 188 -17.08 6.95 2.66
C LEU A 188 -15.94 7.65 1.89
N CYS A 189 -15.73 8.95 2.13
CA CYS A 189 -14.61 9.71 1.60
C CYS A 189 -13.26 9.11 2.02
N SER A 190 -13.14 8.67 3.28
CA SER A 190 -11.95 7.99 3.79
C SER A 190 -11.71 6.63 3.12
N GLN A 191 -12.78 5.85 2.90
CA GLN A 191 -12.72 4.58 2.17
C GLN A 191 -12.33 4.77 0.71
N TYR A 192 -12.89 5.79 0.05
CA TYR A 192 -12.53 6.15 -1.31
C TYR A 192 -11.06 6.55 -1.41
N ALA A 193 -10.59 7.45 -0.54
CA ALA A 193 -9.19 7.86 -0.49
C ALA A 193 -8.25 6.65 -0.29
N ARG A 194 -8.62 5.72 0.60
CA ARG A 194 -7.89 4.46 0.78
C ARG A 194 -7.87 3.60 -0.47
N SER A 195 -8.99 3.49 -1.18
CA SER A 195 -9.05 2.75 -2.45
C SER A 195 -8.14 3.36 -3.51
N GLN A 196 -8.11 4.69 -3.64
CA GLN A 196 -7.23 5.38 -4.57
C GLN A 196 -5.74 5.19 -4.21
N MET A 197 -5.40 5.22 -2.92
CA MET A 197 -4.03 4.90 -2.46
C MET A 197 -3.61 3.47 -2.80
N ASN A 198 -4.51 2.49 -2.61
CA ASN A 198 -4.25 1.10 -2.97
C ASN A 198 -4.03 0.94 -4.48
N ASN A 199 -4.78 1.65 -5.32
CA ASN A 199 -4.61 1.64 -6.77
C ASN A 199 -3.26 2.21 -7.22
N LEU A 200 -2.71 3.17 -6.47
CA LEU A 200 -1.35 3.68 -6.68
C LEU A 200 -0.26 2.75 -6.12
N GLY A 201 -0.61 1.62 -5.53
CA GLY A 201 0.34 0.73 -4.85
C GLY A 201 0.92 1.32 -3.56
N VAL A 202 0.37 2.44 -3.07
CA VAL A 202 0.86 3.11 -1.86
C VAL A 202 0.21 2.45 -0.65
N ARG A 203 1.03 1.83 0.20
CA ARG A 203 0.59 1.21 1.47
C ARG A 203 1.29 1.92 2.64
N PRO A 204 0.91 3.18 2.93
CA PRO A 204 1.70 4.05 3.81
C PRO A 204 1.73 3.50 5.23
N TYR A 205 0.56 3.09 5.75
CA TYR A 205 0.45 2.55 7.11
C TYR A 205 1.20 1.23 7.29
N THR A 206 1.07 0.30 6.33
CA THR A 206 1.76 -0.99 6.40
C THR A 206 3.27 -0.83 6.35
N ARG A 207 3.78 0.04 5.45
CA ARG A 207 5.22 0.32 5.37
C ARG A 207 5.73 0.97 6.66
N TRP A 208 5.02 1.98 7.17
CA TRP A 208 5.37 2.65 8.42
C TRP A 208 5.43 1.69 9.61
N ILE A 209 4.43 0.81 9.77
CA ILE A 209 4.45 -0.22 10.83
C ILE A 209 5.64 -1.17 10.65
N LYS A 210 5.87 -1.68 9.44
CA LYS A 210 6.96 -2.62 9.18
C LYS A 210 8.33 -2.01 9.48
N SER A 211 8.54 -0.76 9.07
CA SER A 211 9.76 0.01 9.36
C SER A 211 9.94 0.25 10.86
N ARG A 212 8.88 0.69 11.55
CA ARG A 212 8.91 0.92 13.01
C ARG A 212 9.21 -0.38 13.79
N ARG A 213 8.64 -1.50 13.36
CA ARG A 213 8.96 -2.83 13.93
C ARG A 213 10.41 -3.23 13.68
N GLY A 214 10.95 -2.93 12.49
CA GLY A 214 12.35 -3.16 12.15
C GLY A 214 13.30 -2.41 13.09
N HIS A 215 13.02 -1.12 13.32
CA HIS A 215 13.81 -0.29 14.26
C HIS A 215 13.72 -0.82 15.68
N ALA A 216 12.50 -1.11 16.17
CA ALA A 216 12.33 -1.68 17.51
C ALA A 216 13.04 -3.03 17.68
N LEU A 217 13.14 -3.84 16.61
CA LEU A 217 13.87 -5.10 16.63
C LEU A 217 15.40 -4.86 16.64
N ALA A 218 15.89 -3.88 15.89
CA ALA A 218 17.29 -3.49 15.89
C ALA A 218 17.74 -2.94 17.25
N GLU A 219 16.90 -2.13 17.91
CA GLU A 219 17.13 -1.65 19.28
C GLU A 219 17.19 -2.80 20.30
N ALA A 220 16.35 -3.82 20.13
CA ALA A 220 16.32 -4.98 21.02
C ALA A 220 17.51 -5.94 20.81
N PHE A 221 18.07 -6.01 19.61
CA PHE A 221 19.15 -6.93 19.25
C PHE A 221 20.32 -6.22 18.54
N PRO A 222 21.05 -5.34 19.25
CA PRO A 222 22.09 -4.48 18.65
C PRO A 222 23.32 -5.25 18.15
N MET A 223 23.44 -6.55 18.47
CA MET A 223 24.51 -7.42 18.00
C MET A 223 24.38 -7.85 16.53
N TYR A 224 23.24 -7.60 15.89
CA TYR A 224 23.00 -7.91 14.47
C TYR A 224 22.90 -6.63 13.63
N ASP A 225 23.09 -6.77 12.33
CA ASP A 225 22.93 -5.67 11.38
C ASP A 225 21.48 -5.19 11.31
N GLU A 226 21.28 -3.89 11.52
CA GLU A 226 19.97 -3.24 11.52
C GLU A 226 19.22 -3.43 10.19
N LYS A 227 19.92 -3.41 9.05
CA LYS A 227 19.29 -3.55 7.72
C LYS A 227 18.74 -4.96 7.53
N ILE A 228 19.47 -5.97 7.99
CA ILE A 228 19.01 -7.37 7.95
C ILE A 228 17.77 -7.55 8.83
N LEU A 229 17.77 -6.98 10.04
CA LEU A 229 16.62 -7.03 10.95
C LEU A 229 15.41 -6.26 10.41
N ALA A 230 15.63 -5.11 9.78
CA ALA A 230 14.59 -4.34 9.11
C ALA A 230 13.99 -5.10 7.92
N ALA A 231 14.82 -5.68 7.05
CA ALA A 231 14.38 -6.50 5.92
C ALA A 231 13.61 -7.75 6.38
N TYR A 232 14.08 -8.40 7.46
CA TYR A 232 13.36 -9.51 8.09
C TYR A 232 11.99 -9.07 8.64
N SER A 233 11.92 -7.94 9.34
CA SER A 233 10.65 -7.38 9.84
C SER A 233 9.68 -7.02 8.70
N GLU A 234 10.22 -6.55 7.57
CA GLU A 234 9.43 -6.20 6.38
C GLU A 234 8.85 -7.42 5.66
N THR A 235 9.58 -8.54 5.65
CA THR A 235 9.12 -9.81 5.06
C THR A 235 8.17 -10.58 5.99
N ALA A 236 8.29 -10.39 7.31
CA ALA A 236 7.42 -11.04 8.29
C ALA A 236 5.96 -10.55 8.17
N ASP A 237 5.08 -11.45 7.71
CA ASP A 237 3.67 -11.15 7.56
C ASP A 237 2.98 -10.95 8.92
N LEU A 238 2.17 -9.89 9.01
CA LEU A 238 1.39 -9.58 10.22
C LEU A 238 0.29 -10.63 10.47
N GLN A 239 -0.14 -11.35 9.44
CA GLN A 239 -1.20 -12.35 9.55
C GLN A 239 -0.78 -13.57 10.37
N ASP A 240 0.50 -13.97 10.29
CA ASP A 240 1.02 -15.10 11.05
C ASP A 240 0.88 -14.89 12.57
N TRP A 241 1.08 -13.66 13.03
CA TRP A 241 0.89 -13.33 14.44
C TRP A 241 -0.58 -13.43 14.86
N GLN A 242 -1.51 -12.98 14.03
CA GLN A 242 -2.94 -13.07 14.31
C GLN A 242 -3.40 -14.53 14.35
N ILE A 243 -2.95 -15.36 13.41
CA ILE A 243 -3.26 -16.80 13.37
C ILE A 243 -2.76 -17.48 14.64
N LYS A 244 -1.50 -17.29 15.02
CA LYS A 244 -0.94 -17.86 16.25
C LYS A 244 -1.68 -17.41 17.50
N TRP A 245 -2.09 -16.14 17.55
CA TRP A 245 -2.88 -15.62 18.67
C TRP A 245 -4.28 -16.25 18.75
N LEU A 246 -4.95 -16.44 17.60
CA LEU A 246 -6.25 -17.11 17.52
C LEU A 246 -6.15 -18.59 17.91
N GLU A 247 -5.12 -19.30 17.44
CA GLU A 247 -4.86 -20.70 17.81
C GLU A 247 -4.62 -20.85 19.32
N LYS A 248 -3.83 -19.95 19.92
CA LYS A 248 -3.60 -19.93 21.36
C LYS A 248 -4.90 -19.70 22.15
N ARG A 249 -5.82 -18.87 21.64
CA ARG A 249 -7.15 -18.69 22.26
C ARG A 249 -8.04 -19.91 22.10
N ARG A 250 -7.98 -20.61 20.96
CA ARG A 250 -8.73 -21.84 20.72
C ARG A 250 -8.31 -22.96 21.68
N ASN A 251 -7.01 -23.14 21.93
CA ASN A 251 -6.49 -24.20 22.80
C ASN A 251 -6.68 -23.96 24.31
N ARG A 252 -7.28 -22.82 24.70
CA ARG A 252 -7.59 -22.49 26.10
C ARG A 252 -9.04 -22.79 26.49
N LYS A 253 -9.87 -23.19 25.52
CA LYS A 253 -11.24 -23.68 25.74
C LYS A 253 -11.23 -25.20 25.73
#